data_AF-A0A7W1GRA1-F1
#
_entry.id   AF-A0A7W1GRA1-F1
#
_cell.length_a   1.000
_cell.length_b   1.000
_cell.length_c   1.000
_cell.angle_alpha   90.00
_cell.angle_beta   90.00
_cell.angle_gamma   90.00
#
_symmetry.space_group_name_H-M   'P 1'
#
loop_
_entity.id
_entity.type
_entity.pdbx_description
1 polymer ?
#
loop_
_entity_poly.entity_id
_entity_poly.type
_entity_poly.pdbx_seq_one_letter_code
_entity_poly.pdbx_strand_id
1 'polypeptide(L)' 'VDGVLTVSAQEHRSQLANRRAAERRLVETLDEALAPPPRPRRPTRPTRASIRRRLDAKQRRSRTKSLRRPPAD' A
#
# COMPACT_ATOMS: atom_id res chain seq x y z
N VAL A 1 -30.15 9.49 10.08
CA VAL A 1 -29.27 9.64 11.26
C VAL A 1 -28.62 11.00 11.13
N ASP A 2 -28.98 11.94 12.01
CA ASP A 2 -28.70 13.38 11.86
C ASP A 2 -27.28 13.80 12.26
N GLY A 3 -26.26 13.01 11.88
CA GLY A 3 -24.85 13.36 12.13
C GLY A 3 -24.39 13.35 13.60
N VAL A 4 -25.19 12.81 14.52
CA VAL A 4 -24.82 12.70 15.95
C VAL A 4 -24.02 11.42 16.21
N LEU A 5 -22.78 11.58 16.67
CA LEU A 5 -21.93 10.48 17.14
C LEU A 5 -22.11 10.29 18.65
N THR A 6 -22.61 9.13 19.08
CA THR A 6 -22.77 8.77 20.49
C THR A 6 -21.81 7.65 20.86
N VAL A 7 -21.06 7.84 21.95
CA VAL A 7 -20.09 6.85 22.47
C VAL A 7 -20.46 6.46 23.89
N SER A 8 -20.55 5.15 24.15
CA SER A 8 -20.82 4.58 25.48
C SER A 8 -19.60 3.80 26.00
N ALA A 9 -19.38 3.82 27.31
CA ALA A 9 -18.36 3.02 27.97
C ALA A 9 -18.86 2.50 29.34
N GLN A 10 -18.64 1.21 29.59
CA GLN A 10 -19.12 0.51 30.79
C GLN A 10 -18.14 -0.57 31.29
N GLU A 11 -16.86 -0.44 30.94
CA GLU A 11 -15.83 -1.44 31.29
C GLU A 11 -15.31 -1.34 32.73
N HIS A 12 -15.53 -0.20 33.38
CA HIS A 12 -15.01 0.05 34.71
C HIS A 12 -16.15 0.21 35.73
N ARG A 13 -15.85 -0.13 36.98
CA ARG A 13 -16.77 0.16 38.10
C ARG A 13 -16.91 1.67 38.38
N SER A 14 -15.88 2.46 38.07
CA SER A 14 -15.87 3.90 38.31
C SER A 14 -16.44 4.67 37.11
N GLN A 15 -17.40 5.55 37.37
CA GLN A 15 -17.97 6.45 36.36
C GLN A 15 -16.89 7.36 35.75
N LEU A 16 -15.94 7.87 36.54
CA LEU A 16 -14.85 8.70 36.04
C LEU A 16 -13.97 7.92 35.05
N ALA A 17 -13.69 6.65 35.34
CA ALA A 17 -12.92 5.80 34.44
C ALA A 17 -13.70 5.52 33.14
N ASN A 18 -15.00 5.26 33.23
CA ASN A 18 -15.87 5.10 32.05
C ASN A 18 -15.94 6.39 31.21
N ARG A 19 -16.06 7.56 31.85
CA ARG A 19 -16.06 8.85 31.14
C ARG A 19 -14.76 9.05 30.35
N ARG A 20 -13.61 8.77 30.98
CA ARG A 20 -12.30 8.83 30.31
C ARG A 20 -12.17 7.81 29.17
N ALA A 21 -12.76 6.62 29.32
CA ALA A 21 -12.76 5.61 28.26
C ALA A 21 -13.62 6.04 27.06
N ALA A 22 -14.82 6.59 27.32
CA ALA A 22 -15.68 7.14 26.26
C ALA A 22 -15.02 8.33 25.54
N GLU A 23 -14.35 9.21 26.30
CA GLU A 23 -13.59 10.34 25.76
C GLU A 23 -12.46 9.87 24.83
N ARG A 24 -11.64 8.90 25.25
CA ARG A 24 -10.58 8.34 24.40
C ARG A 24 -11.13 7.75 23.09
N ARG A 25 -12.20 6.95 23.17
CA ARG A 25 -12.84 6.36 21.99
C ARG A 25 -13.36 7.41 21.02
N LEU A 26 -13.97 8.47 21.55
CA LEU A 26 -14.47 9.58 20.74
C LEU A 26 -13.31 10.24 19.99
N VAL A 27 -12.21 10.55 20.70
CA VAL A 27 -11.02 11.17 20.10
C VAL A 27 -10.41 10.25 19.04
N GLU A 28 -10.18 8.97 19.33
CA GLU A 28 -9.64 8.00 18.37
C GLU A 28 -10.49 7.92 17.09
N THR A 29 -11.82 7.84 17.25
CA THR A 29 -12.75 7.78 16.11
C THR A 29 -12.68 9.05 15.26
N LEU A 30 -12.60 10.22 15.89
CA LEU A 30 -12.49 11.49 15.18
C LEU A 30 -11.13 11.64 14.50
N ASP A 31 -10.04 11.25 15.17
CA ASP A 31 -8.69 11.32 14.63
C ASP A 31 -8.54 10.41 13.40
N GLU A 32 -9.08 9.19 13.44
CA GLU A 32 -9.09 8.29 12.28
C GLU A 32 -9.92 8.84 11.12
N ALA A 33 -11.10 9.41 11.42
CA ALA A 33 -12.00 9.94 10.40
C ALA A 33 -11.46 11.23 9.74
N LEU A 34 -10.72 12.05 10.50
CA LEU A 34 -10.11 13.29 10.05
C LEU A 34 -8.69 13.10 9.51
N ALA A 35 -8.11 11.91 9.65
CA ALA A 35 -6.77 11.61 9.19
C ALA A 35 -6.65 11.92 7.68
N PRO A 36 -5.58 12.62 7.25
CA PRO A 36 -5.35 12.84 5.84
C PRO A 36 -5.19 11.49 5.13
N PRO A 37 -5.61 11.39 3.86
CA PRO A 37 -5.40 10.16 3.10
C PRO A 37 -3.91 9.82 3.05
N PRO A 38 -3.57 8.52 2.96
CA PRO A 38 -2.18 8.10 2.87
C PRO A 38 -1.51 8.78 1.68
N ARG A 39 -0.20 9.05 1.82
CA ARG A 39 0.58 9.67 0.75
C ARG A 39 0.40 8.86 -0.55
N PRO A 40 0.08 9.51 -1.68
CA PRO A 40 -0.17 8.80 -2.92
C PRO A 40 1.05 7.98 -3.30
N ARG A 41 0.83 6.68 -3.58
CA ARG A 41 1.92 5.79 -3.97
C ARG A 41 2.49 6.25 -5.31
N ARG A 42 3.79 6.51 -5.35
CA ARG A 42 4.51 6.75 -6.61
C ARG A 42 4.95 5.40 -7.19
N PRO A 43 4.58 5.07 -8.44
CA PRO A 43 5.03 3.84 -9.06
C PRO A 43 6.56 3.84 -9.18
N THR A 44 7.18 2.71 -8.85
CA THR A 44 8.63 2.56 -8.96
C THR A 44 9.01 2.26 -10.41
N ARG A 45 10.14 2.80 -10.86
CA ARG A 45 10.72 2.43 -12.15
C ARG A 45 11.25 0.99 -12.07
N PRO A 46 11.27 0.23 -13.18
CA PRO A 46 11.95 -1.05 -13.24
C PRO A 46 13.41 -0.93 -12.78
N THR A 47 13.91 -1.94 -12.07
CA THR A 47 15.28 -1.92 -11.57
C THR A 47 16.30 -2.04 -12.70
N ARG A 48 17.50 -1.49 -12.51
CA ARG A 48 18.60 -1.61 -13.48
C ARG A 48 18.93 -3.07 -13.81
N ALA A 49 18.86 -3.95 -12.81
CA ALA A 49 19.06 -5.39 -12.98
C ALA A 49 17.97 -6.03 -13.88
N SER A 50 16.70 -5.64 -13.70
CA SER A 50 15.60 -6.11 -14.54
C SER A 50 15.80 -5.67 -16.01
N ILE A 51 16.19 -4.41 -16.21
CA ILE A 51 16.48 -3.86 -17.55
C ILE A 51 17.64 -4.63 -18.20
N ARG A 52 18.74 -4.89 -17.47
CA ARG A 52 19.89 -5.66 -17.96
C ARG A 52 19.49 -7.08 -18.36
N ARG A 53 18.83 -7.84 -17.47
CA ARG A 53 18.35 -9.20 -17.77
C ARG A 53 17.46 -9.25 -19.02
N ARG A 54 16.57 -8.27 -19.19
CA ARG A 54 15.71 -8.18 -20.39
C ARG A 54 16.54 -8.01 -21.67
N LEU A 55 17.55 -7.15 -21.65
CA LEU A 55 18.44 -6.92 -22.80
C LEU A 55 19.29 -8.16 -23.11
N ASP A 56 19.87 -8.79 -22.09
CA ASP A 56 20.66 -10.01 -22.26
C ASP A 56 19.82 -11.15 -22.82
N ALA A 57 18.59 -11.32 -22.32
CA ALA A 57 17.65 -12.30 -22.84
C ALA A 57 17.22 -11.99 -24.29
N LYS A 58 17.07 -10.71 -24.65
CA LYS A 58 16.82 -10.30 -26.04
C LYS A 58 18.02 -10.66 -26.94
N GLN A 59 19.24 -10.36 -26.52
CA GLN A 59 20.46 -10.63 -27.29
C GLN A 59 20.72 -12.13 -27.45
N ARG A 60 20.53 -12.92 -26.39
CA ARG A 60 20.62 -14.39 -26.48
C ARG A 60 19.64 -14.94 -27.51
N ARG A 61 18.38 -14.49 -27.48
CA ARG A 61 17.37 -14.92 -28.46
C ARG A 61 17.73 -14.52 -29.89
N SER A 62 18.23 -13.30 -30.13
CA SER A 62 18.63 -12.89 -31.47
C SER A 62 19.81 -13.71 -31.98
N ARG A 63 20.80 -14.00 -31.13
CA ARG A 63 21.93 -14.89 -31.48
C ARG A 63 21.43 -16.30 -31.84
N THR A 64 20.57 -16.89 -31.02
CA THR A 64 19.96 -18.20 -31.32
C THR A 64 19.20 -18.18 -32.64
N LYS A 65 18.46 -17.12 -32.95
CA LYS A 65 17.75 -16.99 -34.24
C LYS A 65 18.69 -16.84 -35.42
N SER A 66 19.79 -16.09 -35.27
CA SER A 66 20.79 -15.92 -36.33
C SER A 66 21.45 -17.24 -36.71
N LEU A 67 21.75 -18.09 -35.72
CA LEU A 67 22.35 -19.41 -35.94
C LEU A 67 21.41 -20.42 -36.62
N ARG A 68 20.12 -20.12 -36.71
CA ARG A 68 19.14 -20.96 -37.42
C ARG A 68 18.97 -20.57 -38.89
N ARG A 69 19.64 -19.50 -39.35
CA ARG A 69 19.59 -19.16 -40.78
C ARG A 69 20.37 -20.24 -41.57
N PRO A 70 19.86 -20.67 -42.73
CA PRO A 70 20.65 -21.47 -43.65
C PRO A 70 21.97 -20.76 -43.97
N PRO A 71 23.06 -21.49 -44.27
CA PRO A 71 24.27 -20.87 -44.79
C PRO A 71 23.90 -20.01 -46.00
N ALA A 72 24.46 -18.80 -46.07
CA ALA A 72 24.45 -18.05 -47.31
C ALA A 72 25.49 -18.72 -48.23
N ASP A 73 25.05 -19.08 -49.43
CA ASP A 73 25.91 -19.62 -50.48
C ASP A 73 27.10 -18.69 -50.79
#